data_AF-A0A959YDS8-F1
#
_entry.id   AF-A0A959YDS8-F1
#
_cell.length_a   1.000
_cell.length_b   1.000
_cell.length_c   1.000
_cell.angle_alpha   90.00
_cell.angle_beta   90.00
_cell.angle_gamma   90.00
#
_symmetry.space_group_name_H-M   'P 1'
#
loop_
_entity.id
_entity.type
_entity.pdbx_description
1 polymer ?
#
loop_
_entity_poly.entity_id
_entity_poly.type
_entity_poly.pdbx_seq_one_letter_code
_entity_poly.pdbx_strand_id
1 'polypeptide(L)' 'MLIIPVKEGESIDKALKKFKKKFERTGTMRALRKRQSYTKASVERRKEVIRAAYKVRMQSDEQ' A
#
# COMPACT_ATOMS: atom_id res chain seq x y z
N MET A 1 -5.73 -8.19 13.27
CA MET A 1 -7.09 -7.61 13.39
C MET A 1 -6.96 -6.11 13.63
N LEU A 2 -7.71 -5.26 12.92
CA LEU A 2 -7.62 -3.80 13.06
C LEU A 2 -8.61 -3.33 14.13
N ILE A 3 -8.12 -3.06 15.34
CA ILE A 3 -8.91 -2.44 16.42
C ILE A 3 -8.80 -0.92 16.30
N ILE A 4 -9.92 -0.22 16.37
CA ILE A 4 -10.00 1.24 16.33
C ILE A 4 -10.76 1.70 17.57
N PRO A 5 -10.10 2.43 18.49
CA PRO A 5 -10.78 2.97 19.64
C PRO A 5 -11.67 4.12 19.19
N VAL A 6 -12.95 4.05 19.53
CA VAL A 6 -13.92 5.14 19.39
C VAL A 6 -14.15 5.70 20.79
N LYS A 7 -14.05 7.03 20.95
CA LYS A 7 -14.35 7.70 22.23
C LYS A 7 -15.80 8.17 22.24
N GLU A 8 -16.42 8.23 23.41
CA GLU A 8 -17.76 8.79 23.59
C GLU A 8 -17.76 10.26 23.13
N GLY A 9 -18.68 10.61 22.22
CA GLY A 9 -18.75 11.93 21.58
C GLY A 9 -18.01 12.08 20.24
N GLU A 10 -17.31 11.05 19.74
CA GLU A 10 -16.81 11.08 18.36
C GLU A 10 -17.93 10.85 17.33
N SER A 11 -18.02 11.74 16.33
CA SER A 11 -18.85 11.50 15.16
C SER A 11 -18.39 10.25 14.40
N ILE A 12 -19.35 9.43 13.97
CA ILE A 12 -19.17 8.19 13.20
C ILE A 12 -18.25 8.43 11.97
N ASP A 13 -18.37 9.58 11.32
CA ASP A 13 -17.58 9.92 10.14
C ASP A 13 -16.07 10.00 10.44
N LYS A 14 -15.71 10.52 11.62
CA LYS A 14 -14.30 10.59 12.06
C LYS A 14 -13.75 9.19 12.32
N ALA A 15 -14.54 8.30 12.91
CA ALA A 15 -14.15 6.91 13.13
C ALA A 15 -13.96 6.16 11.80
N LEU A 16 -14.88 6.34 10.84
CA LEU A 16 -14.79 5.77 9.49
C LEU A 16 -13.55 6.26 8.73
N LYS A 17 -13.23 7.56 8.82
CA LYS A 17 -12.03 8.11 8.19
C LYS A 17 -10.75 7.55 8.79
N LYS A 18 -10.69 7.38 10.11
CA LYS A 18 -9.57 6.71 10.80
C LYS A 18 -9.46 5.25 10.36
N PHE A 19 -10.57 4.53 10.25
CA PHE A 19 -10.60 3.15 9.74
C PHE A 19 -10.05 3.06 8.33
N LYS A 20 -10.57 3.87 7.40
CA LYS A 20 -10.12 3.88 6.02
C LYS A 20 -8.61 4.13 5.91
N LYS A 21 -8.09 5.13 6.62
CA LYS A 21 -6.65 5.44 6.64
C LYS A 21 -5.82 4.28 7.22
N LYS A 22 -6.29 3.63 8.30
CA LYS A 22 -5.59 2.50 8.93
C LYS A 22 -5.61 1.26 8.03
N PHE A 23 -6.73 1.00 7.35
CA PHE A 23 -6.90 -0.08 6.39
C PHE A 23 -6.00 0.10 5.16
N GLU A 24 -5.99 1.30 4.57
CA GLU A 24 -5.10 1.64 3.46
C GLU A 24 -3.62 1.50 3.84
N ARG A 25 -3.23 1.96 5.04
CA ARG A 25 -1.86 1.83 5.54
C ARG A 25 -1.44 0.38 5.77
N THR A 26 -2.39 -0.49 6.13
CA THR A 26 -2.11 -1.92 6.30
C THR A 26 -1.90 -2.61 4.94
N GLY A 27 -2.39 -2.03 3.84
CA GLY A 27 -2.12 -2.54 2.49
C GLY A 27 -2.70 -3.92 2.21
N THR A 28 -3.65 -4.38 3.04
CA THR A 28 -4.27 -5.72 2.95
C THR A 28 -4.85 -5.99 1.56
N MET A 29 -5.55 -5.02 0.97
CA MET A 29 -6.09 -5.13 -0.38
C MET A 29 -5.01 -5.33 -1.45
N ARG A 30 -3.86 -4.66 -1.33
CA ARG A 30 -2.74 -4.84 -2.26
C ARG A 30 -2.12 -6.22 -2.11
N ALA A 31 -1.94 -6.69 -0.87
CA ALA A 31 -1.44 -8.03 -0.60
C ALA A 31 -2.40 -9.12 -1.14
N LEU A 32 -3.70 -8.94 -0.95
CA LEU A 32 -4.72 -9.88 -1.42
C LEU A 32 -4.73 -9.96 -2.95
N ARG A 33 -4.70 -8.82 -3.64
CA ARG A 33 -4.58 -8.77 -5.11
C ARG A 33 -3.28 -9.40 -5.62
N LYS A 34 -2.14 -9.16 -4.94
CA LYS A 34 -0.85 -9.75 -5.31
C LYS A 34 -0.85 -11.27 -5.17
N ARG A 35 -1.54 -11.79 -4.15
CA ARG A 35 -1.63 -13.23 -3.86
C ARG A 35 -2.70 -13.98 -4.67
N GLN A 36 -3.57 -13.26 -5.38
CA GLN A 36 -4.64 -13.86 -6.18
C GLN A 36 -4.09 -14.72 -7.33
N SER A 37 -2.90 -14.39 -7.85
CA SER A 37 -2.26 -15.14 -8.92
C SER A 37 -0.80 -15.47 -8.57
N TYR A 38 -0.34 -16.63 -9.03
CA TYR A 38 1.06 -17.00 -8.90
C TYR A 38 1.91 -16.17 -9.88
N THR A 39 2.94 -15.52 -9.35
CA THR A 39 3.93 -14.80 -10.15
C THR A 39 5.28 -15.49 -10.02
N LYS A 40 5.89 -15.87 -11.15
CA LYS A 40 7.26 -16.46 -11.13
C LYS A 40 8.25 -15.44 -10.56
N ALA A 41 9.20 -15.91 -9.74
CA ALA A 41 10.21 -15.06 -9.11
C ALA A 41 11.05 -14.25 -10.12
N SER A 42 11.31 -14.82 -11.31
CA SER A 42 12.01 -14.13 -12.40
C SER A 42 11.24 -12.91 -12.93
N VAL A 43 9.91 -13.01 -13.02
CA VAL A 43 9.04 -11.91 -13.48
C VAL A 43 8.96 -10.81 -12.42
N GLU A 44 8.91 -11.19 -11.13
CA GLU A 44 8.94 -10.23 -10.03
C GLU A 44 10.26 -9.45 -9.99
N ARG A 45 11.40 -10.14 -10.06
CA ARG A 45 12.73 -9.52 -10.08
C ARG A 45 12.91 -8.58 -11.27
N ARG A 46 12.40 -8.96 -12.46
CA ARG A 46 12.44 -8.08 -13.64
C ARG A 46 11.69 -6.78 -13.41
N LYS A 47 10.48 -6.83 -12.83
CA LYS A 47 9.68 -5.64 -12.53
C LYS A 47 10.37 -4.72 -11.51
N GLU A 48 11.06 -5.30 -10.54
CA GLU A 48 11.82 -4.56 -9.54
C GLU A 48 12.98 -3.77 -10.16
N VAL A 49 13.79 -4.41 -11.01
CA VAL A 49 14.93 -3.77 -11.69
C VAL A 49 14.46 -2.62 -12.60
N ILE A 50 13.41 -2.83 -13.39
CA ILE A 50 12.85 -1.80 -14.27
C ILE A 50 12.40 -0.58 -13.45
N ARG A 51 11.70 -0.84 -12.33
CA ARG A 51 11.22 0.23 -11.44
C ARG A 51 12.38 1.00 -10.79
N ALA A 52 13.44 0.30 -10.40
CA ALA A 52 14.63 0.91 -9.82
C ALA A 52 15.34 1.82 -10.84
N ALA A 53 15.56 1.33 -12.07
CA ALA A 53 16.16 2.12 -13.14
C ALA A 53 15.33 3.38 -13.47
N TYR A 54 14.00 3.25 -13.51
CA TYR A 54 13.10 4.40 -13.69
C TYR A 54 13.27 5.45 -12.58
N LYS A 55 13.33 5.01 -11.31
CA LYS A 55 13.52 5.93 -10.18
C LYS A 55 14.85 6.66 -10.24
N VAL A 56 15.94 5.94 -10.56
CA VAL A 56 17.28 6.54 -10.69
C VAL A 56 17.29 7.59 -11.79
N ARG A 57 16.69 7.30 -12.95
CA ARG A 57 16.58 8.25 -14.05
C ARG A 57 15.80 9.51 -13.65
N MET A 58 14.64 9.36 -12.99
CA MET A 58 13.87 10.53 -12.54
C MET A 58 14.66 11.39 -11.55
N GLN A 59 15.47 10.77 -10.68
CA GLN A 59 16.33 11.50 -9.72
C GLN A 59 17.54 12.18 -10.37
N SER A 60 18.06 11.63 -11.48
CA SER A 60 19.12 12.29 -12.24
C SER A 60 18.60 13.42 -13.10
N ASP A 61 17.36 13.32 -13.61
CA ASP A 61 16.72 14.37 -14.40
C ASP A 61 16.27 15.57 -13.53
N GLU A 62 16.08 15.35 -12.22
CA GLU A 62 15.78 16.39 -11.22
C GLU A 62 17.01 17.13 -10.67
N GLN A 63 18.23 16.62 -10.90
CA GLN A 63 19.50 17.25 -10.49
C GLN A 63 20.11 18.07 -11.63
#